data_AF-A0A6J8B8M5-F1
#
_entry.id   AF-A0A6J8B8M5-F1
#
_cell.length_a   1.000
_cell.length_b   1.000
_cell.length_c   1.000
_cell.angle_alpha   90.00
_cell.angle_beta   90.00
_cell.angle_gamma   90.00
#
_symmetry.space_group_name_H-M   'P 1'
#
loop_
_entity.id
_entity.type
_entity.pdbx_description
1 polymer ?
#
loop_
_entity_poly.entity_id
_entity_poly.type
_entity_poly.pdbx_seq_one_letter_code
_entity_poly.pdbx_strand_id
1 'polypeptide(L)'
;MAVLLLSVSVLLLSTFTVHCATFSNAVQKGTVTSHYIHEASGLCASRRHPNMLYTHNDSGDTHRIYAIDGSNGQRKALIWIDGAHSTDWEDIACGPCAGGSGNCVYIADTGGNAGGDANTIYRIREPDHLSGDMHVSIDSTLMFSWDQHDCETVMVDPNGEVYVVSKVSGGHHAKFVHLPKSAWGAHHHVYVNDGVYLSITTNAHDPVGGDISPAGNEVSKT
;
A
#
# COMPACT_ATOMS: atom_id res chain seq x y z
N MET A 1 -19.27 17.00 -66.31
CA MET A 1 -19.26 15.71 -65.59
C MET A 1 -18.53 15.92 -64.29
N ALA A 2 -19.23 15.89 -63.15
CA ALA A 2 -18.63 16.00 -61.82
C ALA A 2 -18.50 14.59 -61.23
N VAL A 3 -17.29 14.22 -60.79
CA VAL A 3 -17.01 12.94 -60.13
C VAL A 3 -17.03 13.17 -58.63
N LEU A 4 -17.97 12.53 -57.94
CA LEU A 4 -18.09 12.56 -56.49
C LEU A 4 -17.20 11.46 -55.90
N LEU A 5 -16.17 11.83 -55.15
CA LEU A 5 -15.33 10.90 -54.38
C LEU A 5 -15.90 10.77 -52.96
N LEU A 6 -16.46 9.61 -52.62
CA LEU A 6 -16.79 9.26 -51.23
C LEU A 6 -15.54 8.72 -50.53
N SER A 7 -15.08 9.40 -49.48
CA SER A 7 -14.08 8.86 -48.56
C SER A 7 -14.77 7.93 -47.54
N VAL A 8 -14.38 6.65 -47.54
CA VAL A 8 -14.80 5.70 -46.51
C VAL A 8 -13.77 5.73 -45.38
N SER A 9 -14.14 6.28 -44.23
CA SER A 9 -13.32 6.22 -43.01
C SER A 9 -13.53 4.88 -42.32
N VAL A 10 -12.50 4.03 -42.30
CA VAL A 10 -12.51 2.76 -41.57
C VAL A 10 -12.18 3.04 -40.11
N LEU A 11 -13.15 2.84 -39.21
CA LEU A 11 -12.94 2.91 -37.77
C LEU A 11 -12.34 1.57 -37.31
N LEU A 12 -11.03 1.55 -37.04
CA LEU A 12 -10.36 0.40 -36.43
C LEU A 12 -10.76 0.32 -34.95
N LEU A 13 -11.69 -0.58 -34.61
CA LEU A 13 -11.96 -0.94 -33.22
C LEU A 13 -10.82 -1.81 -32.70
N SER A 14 -9.89 -1.21 -31.95
CA SER A 14 -8.88 -1.93 -31.19
C SER A 14 -9.55 -2.62 -30.00
N THR A 15 -9.68 -3.94 -30.06
CA THR A 15 -10.08 -4.73 -28.89
C THR A 15 -8.89 -4.82 -27.94
N PHE A 16 -8.93 -4.12 -26.81
CA PHE A 16 -7.95 -4.30 -25.75
C PHE A 16 -8.22 -5.64 -25.06
N THR A 17 -7.29 -6.59 -25.21
CA THR A 17 -7.30 -7.83 -24.43
C THR A 17 -6.75 -7.53 -23.05
N VAL A 18 -7.63 -7.48 -22.05
CA VAL A 18 -7.23 -7.44 -20.64
C VAL A 18 -6.68 -8.83 -20.31
N HIS A 19 -5.35 -8.96 -20.28
CA HIS A 19 -4.71 -10.14 -19.74
C HIS A 19 -4.76 -10.06 -18.23
N CYS A 20 -5.50 -10.96 -17.60
CA CYS A 20 -5.45 -11.11 -16.16
C CYS A 20 -4.04 -11.61 -15.81
N ALA A 21 -3.35 -10.92 -14.90
CA ALA A 21 -2.06 -11.37 -14.40
C ALA A 21 -2.24 -12.75 -13.76
N THR A 22 -1.49 -13.74 -14.24
CA THR A 22 -1.48 -15.08 -13.64
C THR A 22 -0.32 -15.16 -12.68
N PHE A 23 -0.60 -15.11 -11.38
CA PHE A 23 0.39 -15.36 -10.35
C PHE A 23 0.66 -16.86 -10.22
N SER A 24 1.92 -17.24 -10.02
CA SER A 24 2.23 -18.62 -9.61
C SER A 24 1.73 -18.87 -8.19
N ASN A 25 1.70 -20.14 -7.77
CA ASN A 25 1.46 -20.47 -6.37
C ASN A 25 2.49 -19.75 -5.47
N ALA A 26 2.06 -19.45 -4.24
CA ALA A 26 2.95 -18.93 -3.21
C ALA A 26 4.13 -19.88 -3.00
N VAL A 27 5.32 -19.31 -2.83
CA VAL A 27 6.55 -20.06 -2.53
C VAL A 27 7.07 -19.59 -1.18
N GLN A 28 7.26 -20.52 -0.25
CA GLN A 28 7.92 -20.20 1.00
C GLN A 28 9.38 -19.83 0.72
N LYS A 29 9.72 -18.57 0.99
CA LYS A 29 11.08 -18.05 0.80
C LYS A 29 11.94 -18.19 2.05
N GLY A 30 11.33 -18.12 3.23
CA GLY A 30 12.04 -18.19 4.51
C GLY A 30 11.07 -18.24 5.67
N THR A 31 11.62 -18.12 6.88
CA THR A 31 10.83 -18.04 8.12
C THR A 31 11.37 -16.89 8.95
N VAL A 32 10.49 -15.96 9.31
CA VAL A 32 10.85 -14.88 10.24
C VAL A 32 11.04 -15.50 11.64
N THR A 33 12.25 -15.35 12.18
CA THR A 33 12.64 -15.96 13.48
C THR A 33 12.97 -14.92 14.54
N SER A 34 12.90 -13.64 14.20
CA SER A 34 13.17 -12.54 15.13
C SER A 34 12.06 -12.46 16.17
N HIS A 35 12.41 -12.56 17.46
CA HIS A 35 11.42 -12.44 18.56
C HIS A 35 10.76 -11.06 18.65
N TYR A 36 11.33 -10.05 18.00
CA TYR A 36 10.71 -8.73 17.88
C TYR A 36 9.51 -8.73 16.92
N ILE A 37 9.47 -9.65 15.96
CA ILE A 37 8.42 -9.72 14.93
C ILE A 37 7.52 -10.90 15.29
N HIS A 38 6.37 -10.61 15.88
CA HIS A 38 5.47 -11.61 16.47
C HIS A 38 4.04 -11.53 15.92
N GLU A 39 3.70 -10.44 15.21
CA GLU A 39 2.38 -10.21 14.61
C GLU A 39 2.53 -9.43 13.31
N ALA A 40 3.37 -9.95 12.39
CA ALA A 40 3.62 -9.29 11.11
C ALA A 40 2.33 -9.19 10.28
N SER A 41 1.88 -7.97 9.98
CA SER A 41 0.63 -7.72 9.25
C SER A 41 0.88 -7.29 7.81
N GLY A 42 1.63 -6.21 7.58
CA GLY A 42 2.03 -5.76 6.25
C GLY A 42 3.40 -6.28 5.76
N LEU A 43 3.59 -6.35 4.44
CA LEU A 43 4.89 -6.68 3.81
C LEU A 43 5.08 -5.98 2.45
N CYS A 44 6.14 -5.19 2.29
CA CYS A 44 6.50 -4.61 0.98
C CYS A 44 7.95 -4.85 0.59
N ALA A 45 8.20 -5.00 -0.72
CA ALA A 45 9.55 -5.15 -1.26
C ALA A 45 10.25 -3.79 -1.39
N SER A 46 11.44 -3.69 -0.79
CA SER A 46 12.29 -2.50 -0.92
C SER A 46 12.60 -2.22 -2.39
N ARG A 47 12.44 -0.96 -2.81
CA ARG A 47 12.81 -0.51 -4.15
C ARG A 47 14.26 -0.04 -4.22
N ARG A 48 14.90 0.22 -3.07
CA ARG A 48 16.31 0.61 -2.99
C ARG A 48 17.26 -0.56 -2.71
N HIS A 49 16.85 -1.53 -1.91
CA HIS A 49 17.70 -2.62 -1.41
C HIS A 49 17.26 -3.96 -1.99
N PRO A 50 18.04 -4.55 -2.92
CA PRO A 50 17.69 -5.83 -3.52
C PRO A 50 17.46 -6.92 -2.47
N ASN A 51 16.41 -7.71 -2.68
CA ASN A 51 16.03 -8.83 -1.82
C ASN A 51 15.63 -8.43 -0.38
N MET A 52 15.47 -7.15 -0.05
CA MET A 52 14.95 -6.72 1.26
C MET A 52 13.44 -6.50 1.24
N LEU A 53 12.78 -6.89 2.32
CA LEU A 53 11.37 -6.62 2.56
C LEU A 53 11.21 -5.80 3.84
N TYR A 54 10.21 -4.93 3.88
CA TYR A 54 9.79 -4.22 5.08
C TYR A 54 8.50 -4.80 5.63
N THR A 55 8.40 -4.91 6.94
CA THR A 55 7.21 -5.36 7.67
C THR A 55 7.09 -4.60 8.99
N HIS A 56 5.93 -4.67 9.64
CA HIS A 56 5.70 -4.18 11.00
C HIS A 56 4.84 -5.19 11.74
N ASN A 57 4.86 -5.14 13.07
CA ASN A 57 3.79 -5.79 13.82
C ASN A 57 2.55 -4.89 13.79
N ASP A 58 1.38 -5.49 13.88
CA ASP A 58 0.14 -4.75 14.09
C ASP A 58 -0.08 -4.48 15.60
N SER A 59 -1.09 -5.11 16.23
CA SER A 59 -1.59 -4.71 17.54
C SER A 59 -0.55 -4.75 18.66
N GLY A 60 -0.49 -3.67 19.45
CA GLY A 60 0.30 -3.62 20.69
C GLY A 60 1.80 -3.40 20.52
N ASP A 61 2.29 -3.17 19.31
CA ASP A 61 3.67 -2.69 19.08
C ASP A 61 3.72 -1.15 19.08
N THR A 62 4.88 -0.62 18.72
CA THR A 62 5.19 0.81 18.71
C THR A 62 5.65 1.25 17.32
N HIS A 63 5.98 2.53 17.16
CA HIS A 63 6.28 3.22 15.90
C HIS A 63 7.60 2.75 15.25
N ARG A 64 7.68 1.47 14.87
CA ARG A 64 8.86 0.86 14.27
C ARG A 64 8.48 -0.14 13.19
N ILE A 65 9.32 -0.22 12.17
CA ILE A 65 9.27 -1.25 11.12
C ILE A 65 10.54 -2.09 11.17
N TYR A 66 10.52 -3.21 10.47
CA TYR A 66 11.64 -4.14 10.36
C TYR A 66 12.01 -4.33 8.90
N ALA A 67 13.31 -4.31 8.61
CA ALA A 67 13.80 -4.80 7.33
C ALA A 67 14.26 -6.25 7.49
N ILE A 68 13.75 -7.14 6.65
CA ILE A 68 14.08 -8.57 6.65
C ILE A 68 14.67 -8.99 5.30
N ASP A 69 15.51 -10.01 5.32
CA ASP A 69 16.04 -10.64 4.12
C ASP A 69 14.96 -11.52 3.47
N GLY A 70 14.54 -11.16 2.26
CA GLY A 70 13.49 -11.85 1.50
C GLY A 70 13.85 -13.27 1.06
N SER A 71 15.09 -13.72 1.24
CA SER A 71 15.53 -15.09 0.93
C SER A 71 15.51 -16.04 2.13
N ASN A 72 15.39 -15.52 3.36
CA ASN A 72 15.45 -16.37 4.56
C ASN A 72 14.65 -15.85 5.77
N GLY A 73 14.13 -14.62 5.74
CA GLY A 73 13.36 -14.00 6.82
C GLY A 73 14.19 -13.41 7.96
N GLN A 74 15.52 -13.36 7.83
CA GLN A 74 16.40 -12.79 8.86
C GLN A 74 16.19 -11.28 8.96
N ARG A 75 15.90 -10.77 10.18
CA ARG A 75 15.91 -9.33 10.46
C ARG A 75 17.30 -8.74 10.23
N LYS A 76 17.38 -7.74 9.36
CA LYS A 76 18.59 -6.97 9.05
C LYS A 76 18.60 -5.62 9.75
N ALA A 77 17.42 -5.00 9.90
CA ALA A 77 17.27 -3.75 10.63
C ALA A 77 15.97 -3.71 11.45
N LEU A 78 16.00 -2.95 12.55
CA LEU A 78 14.84 -2.42 13.24
C LEU A 78 14.90 -0.90 13.09
N ILE A 79 13.83 -0.30 12.58
CA ILE A 79 13.78 1.10 12.17
C ILE A 79 12.69 1.79 12.98
N TRP A 80 13.09 2.65 13.91
CA TRP A 80 12.20 3.54 14.64
C TRP A 80 11.80 4.73 13.75
N ILE A 81 10.51 5.05 13.72
CA ILE A 81 9.95 6.10 12.87
C ILE A 81 9.72 7.36 13.71
N ASP A 82 10.70 8.26 13.69
CA ASP A 82 10.64 9.48 14.52
C ASP A 82 9.48 10.38 14.06
N GLY A 83 8.63 10.76 15.03
CA GLY A 83 7.45 11.58 14.82
C GLY A 83 6.18 10.80 14.47
N ALA A 84 6.26 9.48 14.35
CA ALA A 84 5.07 8.64 14.16
C ALA A 84 4.47 8.20 15.49
N HIS A 85 3.16 7.93 15.45
CA HIS A 85 2.45 7.20 16.48
C HIS A 85 1.96 5.88 15.88
N SER A 86 1.83 4.86 16.72
CA SER A 86 1.31 3.55 16.33
C SER A 86 0.05 3.31 17.14
N THR A 87 -1.10 3.44 16.49
CA THR A 87 -2.40 3.14 17.11
C THR A 87 -2.87 1.76 16.70
N ASP A 88 -2.95 1.52 15.40
CA ASP A 88 -3.46 0.31 14.74
C ASP A 88 -2.83 0.26 13.34
N TRP A 89 -1.54 -0.12 13.29
CA TRP A 89 -0.79 -0.18 12.03
C TRP A 89 -1.15 -1.47 11.29
N GLU A 90 -1.78 -1.33 10.14
CA GLU A 90 -2.37 -2.46 9.43
C GLU A 90 -1.51 -2.95 8.28
N ASP A 91 -1.06 -2.02 7.41
CA ASP A 91 -0.38 -2.39 6.17
C ASP A 91 0.78 -1.44 5.82
N ILE A 92 1.67 -1.90 4.94
CA ILE A 92 2.87 -1.20 4.51
C ILE A 92 3.08 -1.37 3.00
N ALA A 93 3.38 -0.27 2.32
CA ALA A 93 3.64 -0.26 0.89
C ALA A 93 4.96 0.43 0.55
N CYS A 94 5.55 0.02 -0.58
CA CYS A 94 6.82 0.54 -1.06
C CYS A 94 6.62 1.13 -2.47
N GLY A 95 6.94 2.41 -2.64
CA GLY A 95 6.68 3.14 -3.88
C GLY A 95 7.62 4.31 -4.12
N PRO A 96 7.55 4.99 -5.28
CA PRO A 96 8.24 6.24 -5.48
C PRO A 96 7.75 7.28 -4.49
N CYS A 97 8.66 8.09 -3.94
CA CYS A 97 8.26 9.28 -3.18
C CYS A 97 7.48 10.26 -4.07
N ALA A 98 6.64 11.11 -3.48
CA ALA A 98 5.86 12.10 -4.23
C ALA A 98 6.74 12.91 -5.20
N GLY A 99 6.29 13.04 -6.46
CA GLY A 99 7.02 13.73 -7.51
C GLY A 99 8.20 12.93 -8.10
N GLY A 100 8.36 11.65 -7.74
CA GLY A 100 9.38 10.75 -8.30
C GLY A 100 10.79 10.94 -7.73
N SER A 101 10.96 11.62 -6.61
CA SER A 101 12.26 12.03 -6.08
C SER A 101 13.04 10.95 -5.30
N GLY A 102 12.83 9.67 -5.62
CA GLY A 102 13.42 8.53 -4.90
C GLY A 102 12.37 7.50 -4.48
N ASN A 103 12.75 6.61 -3.56
CA ASN A 103 11.88 5.54 -3.06
C ASN A 103 11.49 5.79 -1.61
N CYS A 104 10.25 5.45 -1.28
CA CYS A 104 9.63 5.68 0.00
C CYS A 104 8.91 4.43 0.50
N VAL A 105 8.84 4.32 1.82
CA VAL A 105 8.00 3.36 2.53
C VAL A 105 6.80 4.11 3.11
N TYR A 106 5.62 3.54 2.92
CA TYR A 106 4.32 4.07 3.33
C TYR A 106 3.75 3.14 4.37
N ILE A 107 3.40 3.66 5.54
CA ILE A 107 2.95 2.87 6.69
C ILE A 107 1.54 3.35 7.03
N ALA A 108 0.58 2.44 7.06
CA ALA A 108 -0.82 2.74 7.26
C ALA A 108 -1.25 2.49 8.71
N ASP A 109 -1.49 3.57 9.45
CA ASP A 109 -2.18 3.57 10.75
C ASP A 109 -3.67 3.80 10.47
N THR A 110 -4.36 2.72 10.10
CA THR A 110 -5.69 2.78 9.49
C THR A 110 -6.66 1.71 10.01
N GLY A 111 -6.28 1.00 11.06
CA GLY A 111 -7.13 -0.02 11.70
C GLY A 111 -8.30 0.57 12.48
N GLY A 112 -9.38 -0.21 12.55
CA GLY A 112 -10.67 0.22 13.10
C GLY A 112 -10.75 0.35 14.63
N ASN A 113 -9.71 -0.02 15.40
CA ASN A 113 -9.80 -0.07 16.87
C ASN A 113 -9.54 1.28 17.57
N ALA A 114 -9.10 2.30 16.83
CA ALA A 114 -8.76 3.62 17.38
C ALA A 114 -9.98 4.52 17.69
N GLY A 115 -11.19 4.13 17.29
CA GLY A 115 -12.37 4.98 17.40
C GLY A 115 -12.39 6.07 16.31
N GLY A 116 -13.02 5.75 15.19
CA GLY A 116 -13.87 6.67 14.42
C GLY A 116 -13.25 7.75 13.54
N ASP A 117 -12.08 8.34 13.83
CA ASP A 117 -11.71 9.62 13.19
C ASP A 117 -10.29 9.79 12.64
N ALA A 118 -9.34 8.87 12.91
CA ALA A 118 -7.94 9.08 12.54
C ALA A 118 -7.38 7.97 11.63
N ASN A 119 -7.33 8.22 10.32
CA ASN A 119 -6.53 7.42 9.38
C ASN A 119 -5.30 8.22 8.96
N THR A 120 -4.11 7.67 9.23
CA THR A 120 -2.85 8.32 8.89
C THR A 120 -1.97 7.40 8.06
N ILE A 121 -1.50 7.89 6.92
CA ILE A 121 -0.40 7.27 6.18
C ILE A 121 0.87 8.04 6.50
N TYR A 122 1.83 7.38 7.14
CA TYR A 122 3.17 7.91 7.32
C TYR A 122 4.01 7.58 6.10
N ARG A 123 4.82 8.53 5.64
CA ARG A 123 5.82 8.31 4.58
C ARG A 123 7.21 8.56 5.13
N ILE A 124 8.12 7.61 4.94
CA ILE A 124 9.56 7.79 5.12
C ILE A 124 10.28 7.59 3.79
N ARG A 125 11.44 8.23 3.61
CA ARG A 125 12.36 7.85 2.52
C ARG A 125 13.01 6.50 2.87
N GLU A 126 13.20 5.64 1.88
CA GLU A 126 13.99 4.43 2.08
C GLU A 126 15.42 4.80 2.52
N PRO A 127 15.90 4.31 3.67
CA PRO A 127 17.23 4.65 4.19
C PRO A 127 18.35 4.24 3.24
N ASP A 128 19.48 4.95 3.27
CA ASP A 128 20.62 4.62 2.41
C ASP A 128 21.27 3.26 2.73
N HIS A 129 21.06 2.75 3.94
CA HIS A 129 21.58 1.47 4.44
C HIS A 129 20.58 0.82 5.41
N LEU A 130 20.65 -0.50 5.56
CA LEU A 130 19.78 -1.27 6.47
C LEU A 130 20.64 -2.18 7.36
N SER A 131 20.93 -1.73 8.58
CA SER A 131 21.74 -2.51 9.51
C SER A 131 21.47 -2.14 10.97
N GLY A 132 21.19 -3.14 11.80
CA GLY A 132 21.03 -2.95 13.24
C GLY A 132 19.79 -2.11 13.58
N ASP A 133 19.85 -1.41 14.71
CA ASP A 133 18.75 -0.58 15.17
C ASP A 133 19.03 0.87 14.75
N MET A 134 18.06 1.51 14.11
CA MET A 134 18.22 2.84 13.53
C MET A 134 16.95 3.69 13.66
N HIS A 135 17.10 4.99 13.44
CA HIS A 135 16.01 5.97 13.48
C HIS A 135 15.87 6.66 12.12
N VAL A 136 14.64 6.85 11.68
CA VAL A 136 14.29 7.53 10.43
C VAL A 136 13.12 8.45 10.69
N SER A 137 13.27 9.74 10.37
CA SER A 137 12.20 10.70 10.52
C SER A 137 11.17 10.59 9.40
N ILE A 138 9.91 10.87 9.73
CA ILE A 138 8.85 11.06 8.73
C ILE A 138 9.25 12.13 7.71
N ASP A 139 9.06 11.81 6.42
CA ASP A 139 9.12 12.78 5.32
C ASP A 139 7.81 13.57 5.20
N SER A 140 6.66 12.89 5.32
CA SER A 140 5.34 13.53 5.28
C SER A 140 4.26 12.61 5.87
N THR A 141 3.12 13.18 6.25
CA THR A 141 1.93 12.44 6.69
C THR A 141 0.75 12.77 5.78
N LEU A 142 -0.12 11.79 5.54
CA LEU A 142 -1.41 11.98 4.89
C LEU A 142 -2.50 11.63 5.88
N MET A 143 -3.43 12.55 6.13
CA MET A 143 -4.53 12.34 7.06
C MET A 143 -5.86 12.35 6.32
N PHE A 144 -6.66 11.29 6.48
CA PHE A 144 -7.96 11.17 5.80
C PHE A 144 -9.06 10.62 6.72
N SER A 145 -10.30 10.89 6.32
CA SER A 145 -11.49 10.25 6.89
C SER A 145 -12.40 9.79 5.78
N TRP A 146 -13.25 8.80 6.04
CA TRP A 146 -14.13 8.19 5.04
C TRP A 146 -15.30 7.49 5.73
N ASP A 147 -16.18 6.91 4.93
CA ASP A 147 -17.41 6.21 5.38
C ASP A 147 -17.20 4.71 5.68
N GLN A 148 -15.95 4.24 5.74
CA GLN A 148 -15.64 2.84 6.06
C GLN A 148 -15.06 2.73 7.47
N HIS A 149 -15.35 1.61 8.12
CA HIS A 149 -14.94 1.35 9.50
C HIS A 149 -13.47 0.96 9.62
N ASP A 150 -12.95 0.24 8.63
CA ASP A 150 -11.69 -0.48 8.76
C ASP A 150 -10.96 -0.55 7.42
N CYS A 151 -9.63 -0.37 7.46
CA CYS A 151 -8.76 -0.27 6.31
C CYS A 151 -7.48 -1.06 6.56
N GLU A 152 -7.38 -2.24 5.95
CA GLU A 152 -6.22 -3.12 6.13
C GLU A 152 -5.42 -3.26 4.83
N THR A 153 -5.54 -2.32 3.91
CA THR A 153 -4.82 -2.40 2.64
C THR A 153 -4.43 -1.03 2.14
N VAL A 154 -3.13 -0.83 1.94
CA VAL A 154 -2.54 0.36 1.32
C VAL A 154 -1.72 -0.05 0.10
N MET A 155 -1.85 0.68 -0.99
CA MET A 155 -1.09 0.44 -2.22
C MET A 155 -0.55 1.74 -2.78
N VAL A 156 0.59 1.67 -3.48
CA VAL A 156 1.22 2.85 -4.09
C VAL A 156 1.56 2.58 -5.55
N ASP A 157 1.07 3.43 -6.45
CA ASP A 157 1.29 3.28 -7.88
C ASP A 157 2.69 3.77 -8.32
N PRO A 158 3.07 3.58 -9.61
CA PRO A 158 4.34 4.06 -10.15
C PRO A 158 4.53 5.59 -10.15
N ASN A 159 3.49 6.38 -9.87
CA ASN A 159 3.56 7.83 -9.75
C ASN A 159 3.66 8.30 -8.28
N GLY A 160 3.59 7.37 -7.32
CA GLY A 160 3.58 7.67 -5.89
C GLY A 160 2.19 8.08 -5.37
N GLU A 161 1.12 7.80 -6.11
CA GLU A 161 -0.26 7.95 -5.66
C GLU A 161 -0.64 6.84 -4.70
N VAL A 162 -1.39 7.16 -3.65
CA VAL A 162 -1.76 6.20 -2.60
C VAL A 162 -3.22 5.79 -2.75
N TYR A 163 -3.46 4.49 -2.65
CA TYR A 163 -4.78 3.89 -2.69
C TYR A 163 -5.00 3.09 -1.42
N VAL A 164 -6.25 3.05 -0.97
CA VAL A 164 -6.66 2.25 0.18
C VAL A 164 -7.87 1.39 -0.16
N VAL A 165 -7.96 0.24 0.51
CA VAL A 165 -9.09 -0.68 0.37
C VAL A 165 -9.63 -1.05 1.75
N SER A 166 -10.95 -0.93 1.91
CA SER A 166 -11.59 -1.28 3.17
C SER A 166 -11.62 -2.80 3.36
N LYS A 167 -11.49 -3.22 4.62
CA LYS A 167 -11.73 -4.61 5.01
C LYS A 167 -13.20 -4.97 4.72
N VAL A 168 -13.45 -6.18 4.21
CA VAL A 168 -14.83 -6.66 4.05
C VAL A 168 -15.38 -7.10 5.41
N SER A 169 -16.55 -6.58 5.78
CA SER A 169 -17.33 -7.07 6.93
C SER A 169 -18.81 -7.20 6.57
N GLY A 170 -19.51 -8.14 7.20
CA GLY A 170 -20.99 -8.19 7.17
C GLY A 170 -21.67 -8.31 5.80
N GLY A 171 -21.03 -8.91 4.79
CA GLY A 171 -21.60 -9.04 3.44
C GLY A 171 -21.51 -7.78 2.58
N HIS A 172 -20.77 -6.76 3.01
CA HIS A 172 -20.46 -5.57 2.24
C HIS A 172 -19.29 -5.79 1.27
N HIS A 173 -19.24 -5.02 0.20
CA HIS A 173 -18.12 -5.02 -0.74
C HIS A 173 -17.00 -4.11 -0.24
N ALA A 174 -15.75 -4.44 -0.56
CA ALA A 174 -14.61 -3.60 -0.25
C ALA A 174 -14.67 -2.28 -1.04
N LYS A 175 -14.51 -1.14 -0.38
CA LYS A 175 -14.40 0.17 -1.04
C LYS A 175 -12.95 0.45 -1.37
N PHE A 176 -12.66 0.73 -2.64
CA PHE A 176 -11.36 1.13 -3.16
C PHE A 176 -11.37 2.64 -3.41
N VAL A 177 -10.37 3.35 -2.88
CA VAL A 177 -10.28 4.81 -2.92
C VAL A 177 -8.87 5.25 -3.27
N HIS A 178 -8.75 6.29 -4.10
CA HIS A 178 -7.52 7.05 -4.30
C HIS A 178 -7.48 8.19 -3.28
N LEU A 179 -6.39 8.29 -2.50
CA LEU A 179 -6.23 9.36 -1.52
C LEU A 179 -5.71 10.63 -2.20
N PRO A 180 -6.37 11.79 -2.00
CA PRO A 180 -6.02 13.01 -2.72
C PRO A 180 -4.67 13.57 -2.24
N LYS A 181 -3.86 14.09 -3.17
CA LYS A 181 -2.57 14.72 -2.84
C LYS A 181 -2.68 15.84 -1.81
N SER A 182 -3.82 16.55 -1.78
CA SER A 182 -4.08 17.63 -0.83
C SER A 182 -4.13 17.17 0.63
N ALA A 183 -4.25 15.86 0.88
CA ALA A 183 -4.22 15.31 2.22
C ALA A 183 -2.79 15.17 2.78
N TRP A 184 -1.75 15.21 1.94
CA TRP A 184 -0.35 15.23 2.40
C TRP A 184 -0.01 16.56 3.08
N GLY A 185 0.55 16.48 4.29
CA GLY A 185 0.93 17.64 5.10
C GLY A 185 -0.26 18.47 5.59
N ALA A 186 -1.49 17.98 5.41
CA ALA A 186 -2.67 18.64 5.95
C ALA A 186 -2.66 18.55 7.48
N HIS A 187 -2.99 19.64 8.16
CA HIS A 187 -3.20 19.67 9.61
C HIS A 187 -4.63 19.25 10.01
N HIS A 188 -5.37 18.64 9.09
CA HIS A 188 -6.73 18.15 9.26
C HIS A 188 -6.97 16.93 8.38
N HIS A 189 -7.95 16.10 8.73
CA HIS A 189 -8.37 14.98 7.91
C HIS A 189 -9.12 15.47 6.67
N VAL A 190 -8.71 14.99 5.50
CA VAL A 190 -9.45 15.19 4.26
C VAL A 190 -10.48 14.07 4.13
N TYR A 191 -11.77 14.43 4.04
CA TYR A 191 -12.84 13.46 3.83
C TYR A 191 -12.79 12.92 2.39
N VAL A 192 -12.81 11.60 2.24
CA VAL A 192 -12.76 10.92 0.94
C VAL A 192 -13.96 10.01 0.79
N ASN A 193 -14.79 10.28 -0.22
CA ASN A 193 -15.97 9.49 -0.55
C ASN A 193 -15.95 8.94 -1.98
N ASP A 194 -15.23 9.61 -2.89
CA ASP A 194 -15.07 9.20 -4.28
C ASP A 194 -14.26 7.90 -4.37
N GLY A 195 -14.92 6.82 -4.75
CA GLY A 195 -14.32 5.50 -4.84
C GLY A 195 -15.21 4.51 -5.60
N VAL A 196 -14.75 3.28 -5.68
CA VAL A 196 -15.49 2.17 -6.31
C VAL A 196 -15.59 1.00 -5.35
N TYR A 197 -16.67 0.23 -5.45
CA TYR A 197 -16.81 -1.02 -4.70
C TYR A 197 -16.27 -2.17 -5.54
N LEU A 198 -15.27 -2.87 -4.99
CA LEU A 198 -14.74 -4.08 -5.59
C LEU A 198 -15.73 -5.22 -5.32
N SER A 199 -16.07 -6.00 -6.34
CA SER A 199 -16.91 -7.20 -6.20
C SER A 199 -16.15 -8.36 -5.52
N ILE A 200 -15.62 -8.09 -4.35
CA ILE A 200 -14.98 -9.05 -3.45
C ILE A 200 -16.05 -9.44 -2.43
N THR A 201 -16.24 -10.74 -2.26
CA THR A 201 -17.08 -11.33 -1.22
C THR A 201 -16.26 -12.41 -0.54
N THR A 202 -15.97 -12.22 0.74
CA THR A 202 -15.19 -13.13 1.56
C THR A 202 -15.80 -13.19 2.96
N ASN A 203 -15.71 -14.35 3.59
CA ASN A 203 -16.05 -14.54 5.01
C ASN A 203 -14.81 -14.41 5.92
N ALA A 204 -13.62 -14.24 5.32
CA ALA A 204 -12.34 -14.16 6.02
C ALA A 204 -11.93 -12.72 6.37
N HIS A 205 -12.78 -11.73 6.03
CA HIS A 205 -12.51 -10.32 6.22
C HIS A 205 -11.31 -9.77 5.42
N ASP A 206 -11.13 -10.21 4.17
CA ASP A 206 -10.11 -9.68 3.25
C ASP A 206 -10.64 -8.47 2.44
N PRO A 207 -9.79 -7.66 1.79
CA PRO A 207 -8.32 -7.73 1.79
C PRO A 207 -7.70 -7.19 3.08
N VAL A 208 -6.57 -7.79 3.46
CA VAL A 208 -5.73 -7.38 4.61
C VAL A 208 -4.31 -7.02 4.16
N GLY A 209 -4.16 -6.78 2.86
CA GLY A 209 -2.95 -6.25 2.24
C GLY A 209 -3.08 -6.21 0.73
N GLY A 210 -2.19 -5.47 0.09
CA GLY A 210 -2.14 -5.39 -1.36
C GLY A 210 -0.88 -4.71 -1.88
N ASP A 211 -0.62 -4.86 -3.17
CA ASP A 211 0.47 -4.15 -3.83
C ASP A 211 0.15 -3.85 -5.29
N ILE A 212 0.74 -2.77 -5.81
CA ILE A 212 0.69 -2.41 -7.23
C ILE A 212 2.11 -2.60 -7.79
N SER A 213 2.23 -3.36 -8.88
CA SER A 213 3.53 -3.65 -9.49
C SER A 213 4.27 -2.36 -9.87
N PRO A 214 5.62 -2.36 -9.93
CA PRO A 214 6.38 -1.18 -10.35
C PRO A 214 6.02 -0.63 -11.74
N ALA A 215 5.42 -1.46 -12.60
CA ALA A 215 4.93 -1.06 -13.92
C ALA A 215 3.47 -0.57 -13.91
N GLY A 216 2.75 -0.73 -12.78
CA GLY A 216 1.37 -0.27 -12.60
C GLY A 216 0.32 -1.09 -13.35
N ASN A 217 0.70 -2.26 -13.85
CA ASN A 217 -0.15 -3.10 -14.70
C ASN A 217 -0.66 -4.36 -13.98
N GLU A 218 -0.25 -4.59 -12.74
CA GLU A 218 -0.67 -5.74 -11.92
C GLU A 218 -0.99 -5.25 -10.50
N VAL A 219 -2.03 -5.84 -9.91
CA VAL A 219 -2.44 -5.60 -8.53
C VAL A 219 -2.58 -6.95 -7.85
N SER A 220 -1.90 -7.13 -6.72
CA SER A 220 -2.11 -8.26 -5.83
C SER A 220 -2.92 -7.82 -4.61
N LYS A 221 -3.71 -8.74 -4.08
CA LYS A 221 -4.33 -8.63 -2.76
C LYS A 221 -3.96 -9.86 -1.94
N THR A 222 -3.82 -9.69 -0.64
CA THR A 222 -3.56 -10.77 0.31
C THR A 222 -4.66 -10.84 1.36
#